data_AF-A0A849Q5E6-F1
#
_entry.id   AF-A0A849Q5E6-F1
#
_cell.length_a   1.000
_cell.length_b   1.000
_cell.length_c   1.000
_cell.angle_alpha   90.00
_cell.angle_beta   90.00
_cell.angle_gamma   90.00
#
_symmetry.space_group_name_H-M   'P 1'
#
loop_
_entity.id
_entity.type
_entity.pdbx_description
1 polymer ?
#
loop_
_entity_poly.entity_id
_entity_poly.type
_entity_poly.pdbx_seq_one_letter_code
_entity_poly.pdbx_strand_id
1 'polypeptide(L)'
;MRKRKVAARMPTLGSAVTSYVIAHPGPEEREAELDSLRAYLRHKRMDVPKDRLRGLVKMEVRKLESVEAWAAEETALFSKEERARPANRRHGKPFCPKCGMFKDHSKECPYCGHLELTI
;
A
#
# COMPACT_ATOMS: atom_id res chain seq x y z
N MET A 1 15.46 -17.54 19.32
CA MET A 1 14.10 -16.94 19.19
C MET A 1 13.60 -17.10 17.76
N ARG A 2 12.61 -17.97 17.50
CA ARG A 2 11.99 -18.10 16.17
C ARG A 2 11.06 -16.91 15.97
N LYS A 3 11.44 -15.96 15.10
CA LYS A 3 10.57 -14.86 14.66
C LYS A 3 9.28 -15.49 14.12
N ARG A 4 8.17 -15.36 14.87
CA ARG A 4 6.84 -15.74 14.36
C ARG A 4 6.65 -14.98 13.05
N LYS A 5 6.63 -15.69 11.92
CA LYS A 5 6.14 -15.15 10.65
C LYS A 5 4.70 -14.73 10.95
N VAL A 6 4.48 -13.43 11.16
CA VAL A 6 3.13 -12.87 11.18
C VAL A 6 2.57 -13.25 9.81
N ALA A 7 1.64 -14.21 9.79
CA ALA A 7 0.95 -14.56 8.56
C ALA A 7 0.28 -13.28 8.10
N ALA A 8 0.84 -12.63 7.09
CA ALA A 8 0.26 -11.43 6.50
C ALA A 8 -1.15 -11.83 6.09
N ARG A 9 -2.16 -11.37 6.85
CA ARG A 9 -3.57 -11.57 6.51
C ARG A 9 -3.71 -11.19 5.04
N MET A 10 -4.34 -12.06 4.24
CA MET A 10 -4.56 -11.73 2.84
C MET A 10 -5.25 -10.37 2.79
N PRO A 11 -4.70 -9.40 2.06
CA PRO A 11 -5.27 -8.07 2.02
C PRO A 11 -6.64 -8.15 1.36
N THR A 12 -7.65 -7.66 2.06
CA THR A 12 -8.98 -7.43 1.50
C THR A 12 -8.90 -6.31 0.47
N LEU A 13 -9.86 -6.24 -0.46
CA LEU A 13 -9.95 -5.14 -1.42
C LEU A 13 -9.90 -3.77 -0.72
N GLY A 14 -10.63 -3.62 0.40
CA GLY A 14 -10.60 -2.40 1.21
C GLY A 14 -9.20 -2.07 1.72
N SER A 15 -8.55 -3.01 2.42
CA SER A 15 -7.19 -2.78 2.95
C SER A 15 -6.16 -2.47 1.87
N ALA A 16 -6.31 -3.05 0.67
CA ALA A 16 -5.44 -2.78 -0.48
C ALA A 16 -5.65 -1.37 -1.03
N VAL A 17 -6.90 -0.91 -1.14
CA VAL A 17 -7.24 0.45 -1.59
C VAL A 17 -6.79 1.49 -0.56
N THR A 18 -7.06 1.27 0.74
CA THR A 18 -6.61 2.17 1.82
C THR A 18 -5.08 2.27 1.84
N SER A 19 -4.38 1.14 1.79
CA SER A 19 -2.92 1.11 1.73
C SER A 19 -2.39 1.86 0.50
N TYR A 20 -3.02 1.68 -0.66
CA TYR A 20 -2.67 2.37 -1.89
C TYR A 20 -2.82 3.89 -1.79
N VAL A 21 -3.94 4.37 -1.24
CA VAL A 21 -4.21 5.81 -1.06
C VAL A 21 -3.22 6.43 -0.09
N ILE A 22 -2.91 5.77 1.02
CA ILE A 22 -1.92 6.27 1.98
C ILE A 22 -0.54 6.33 1.34
N ALA A 23 -0.18 5.33 0.53
CA ALA A 23 1.11 5.29 -0.17
C ALA A 23 1.27 6.37 -1.25
N HIS A 24 0.18 6.80 -1.89
CA HIS A 24 0.20 7.79 -2.99
C HIS A 24 -0.62 9.02 -2.57
N PRO A 25 -0.04 9.96 -1.82
CA PRO A 25 -0.76 11.14 -1.37
C PRO A 25 -1.11 12.09 -2.51
N GLY A 26 -0.38 12.09 -3.63
CA GLY A 26 -0.66 12.93 -4.79
C GLY A 26 -1.76 12.38 -5.70
N PRO A 27 -2.72 13.20 -6.18
CA PRO A 27 -3.75 12.75 -7.11
C PRO A 27 -3.19 12.25 -8.46
N GLU A 28 -2.10 12.85 -8.94
CA GLU A 28 -1.43 12.44 -10.19
C GLU A 28 -0.77 11.06 -10.06
N GLU A 29 -0.02 10.83 -8.98
CA GLU A 29 0.59 9.53 -8.66
C GLU A 29 -0.46 8.42 -8.56
N ARG A 30 -1.60 8.71 -7.90
CA ARG A 30 -2.71 7.75 -7.76
C ARG A 30 -3.32 7.32 -9.10
N GLU A 31 -3.37 8.20 -10.08
CA GLU A 31 -3.90 7.81 -11.40
C GLU A 31 -2.82 7.07 -12.20
N ALA A 32 -1.57 7.53 -12.14
CA ALA A 32 -0.44 6.91 -12.85
C ALA A 32 -0.17 5.46 -12.39
N GLU A 33 -0.29 5.18 -11.09
CA GLU A 33 -0.01 3.86 -10.50
C GLU A 33 -1.25 2.96 -10.37
N LEU A 34 -2.41 3.37 -10.91
CA LEU A 34 -3.67 2.62 -10.74
C LEU A 34 -3.60 1.23 -11.40
N ASP A 35 -2.81 1.09 -12.46
CA ASP A 35 -2.56 -0.20 -13.11
C ASP A 35 -1.69 -1.13 -12.25
N SER A 36 -0.77 -0.59 -11.44
CA SER A 36 -0.02 -1.36 -10.44
C SER A 36 -0.95 -1.96 -9.38
N LEU A 37 -1.90 -1.15 -8.88
CA LEU A 37 -2.93 -1.64 -7.94
C LEU A 37 -3.78 -2.75 -8.57
N ARG A 38 -4.21 -2.57 -9.82
CA ARG A 38 -4.99 -3.59 -10.54
C ARG A 38 -4.20 -4.88 -10.74
N ALA A 39 -2.93 -4.81 -11.13
CA ALA A 39 -2.06 -5.97 -11.29
C ALA A 39 -1.86 -6.71 -9.96
N TYR A 40 -1.67 -5.96 -8.88
CA TYR A 40 -1.58 -6.50 -7.53
C TYR A 40 -2.86 -7.25 -7.10
N LEU A 41 -4.03 -6.65 -7.31
CA LEU A 41 -5.31 -7.29 -6.97
C LEU A 41 -5.54 -8.56 -7.81
N ARG A 42 -5.20 -8.54 -9.10
CA ARG A 42 -5.23 -9.73 -9.96
C ARG A 42 -4.33 -10.84 -9.45
N HIS A 43 -3.12 -10.52 -9.01
CA HIS A 43 -2.22 -11.49 -8.39
C HIS A 43 -2.83 -12.11 -7.11
N LYS A 44 -3.66 -11.34 -6.40
CA LYS A 44 -4.46 -11.80 -5.24
C LYS A 44 -5.79 -12.45 -5.62
N ARG A 45 -6.01 -12.78 -6.89
CA ARG A 45 -7.25 -13.37 -7.43
C ARG A 45 -8.49 -12.49 -7.24
N MET A 46 -8.29 -11.17 -7.18
CA MET A 46 -9.35 -10.16 -7.16
C MET A 46 -9.31 -9.39 -8.49
N ASP A 47 -10.17 -9.74 -9.44
CA ASP A 47 -10.27 -8.98 -10.69
C ASP A 47 -11.30 -7.84 -10.53
N VAL A 48 -10.79 -6.61 -10.51
CA VAL A 48 -11.61 -5.40 -10.38
C VAL A 48 -11.33 -4.52 -11.60
N PRO A 49 -12.36 -4.08 -12.35
CA PRO A 49 -12.18 -3.16 -13.46
C PRO A 49 -11.51 -1.85 -13.02
N LYS A 50 -10.67 -1.27 -13.90
CA LYS A 50 -9.92 -0.04 -13.62
C LYS A 50 -10.83 1.12 -13.21
N ASP A 51 -11.96 1.31 -13.91
CA ASP A 51 -12.90 2.39 -13.59
C ASP A 51 -13.56 2.21 -12.22
N ARG A 52 -13.85 0.96 -11.83
CA ARG A 52 -14.35 0.65 -10.49
C ARG A 52 -13.29 0.91 -9.43
N LEU A 53 -12.02 0.56 -9.70
CA LEU A 53 -10.91 0.90 -8.81
C LEU A 53 -10.74 2.41 -8.64
N ARG A 54 -10.85 3.18 -9.73
CA ARG A 54 -10.81 4.64 -9.67
C ARG A 54 -11.90 5.21 -8.76
N GLY A 55 -13.13 4.67 -8.86
CA GLY A 55 -14.23 5.03 -7.97
C GLY A 55 -13.94 4.72 -6.50
N LEU A 56 -13.45 3.52 -6.21
CA LEU A 56 -13.09 3.10 -4.84
C LEU A 56 -11.98 3.97 -4.25
N VAL A 57 -10.93 4.26 -5.04
CA VAL A 57 -9.84 5.15 -4.63
C VAL A 57 -10.36 6.55 -4.32
N LYS A 58 -11.22 7.13 -5.16
CA LYS A 58 -11.82 8.45 -4.89
C LYS A 58 -12.65 8.48 -3.61
N MET A 59 -13.42 7.42 -3.34
CA MET A 59 -14.19 7.31 -2.11
C MET A 59 -13.29 7.22 -0.88
N GLU A 60 -12.25 6.39 -0.95
CA GLU A 60 -11.31 6.19 0.16
C GLU A 60 -10.50 7.46 0.44
N VAL A 61 -10.10 8.20 -0.59
CA VAL A 61 -9.47 9.53 -0.46
C VAL A 61 -10.37 10.48 0.33
N ARG A 62 -11.63 10.63 -0.06
CA ARG A 62 -12.58 11.50 0.65
C ARG A 62 -12.80 11.08 2.11
N LYS A 63 -12.82 9.77 2.35
CA LYS A 63 -12.92 9.20 3.71
C LYS A 63 -11.70 9.60 4.55
N LEU A 64 -10.49 9.49 4.00
CA LEU A 64 -9.23 9.80 4.68
C LEU A 64 -8.94 11.30 4.81
N GLU A 65 -9.48 12.14 3.90
CA GLU A 65 -9.40 13.61 3.98
C GLU A 65 -10.25 14.19 5.12
N SER A 66 -11.17 13.41 5.70
CA SER A 66 -11.83 13.79 6.96
C SER A 66 -10.86 13.60 8.14
N VAL A 67 -10.59 14.68 8.85
CA VAL A 67 -9.27 15.13 9.36
C VAL A 67 -8.63 14.32 10.51
N GLU A 68 -9.12 13.13 10.89
CA GLU A 68 -8.49 12.33 11.96
C GLU A 68 -8.14 10.88 11.54
N ALA A 69 -8.58 10.44 10.36
CA ALA A 69 -8.41 9.05 9.93
C ALA A 69 -7.02 8.74 9.33
N TRP A 70 -6.38 9.72 8.69
CA TRP A 70 -5.16 9.46 7.90
C TRP A 70 -3.98 8.98 8.77
N ALA A 71 -3.71 9.67 9.89
CA ALA A 71 -2.63 9.28 10.80
C ALA A 71 -2.93 7.97 11.54
N ALA A 72 -4.20 7.72 11.88
CA ALA A 72 -4.65 6.51 12.56
C ALA A 72 -4.54 5.27 11.65
N GLU A 73 -4.98 5.37 10.40
CA GLU A 73 -4.91 4.29 9.41
C GLU A 73 -3.47 4.00 8.95
N GLU A 74 -2.64 5.04 8.78
CA GLU A 74 -1.20 4.86 8.51
C GLU A 74 -0.52 4.11 9.66
N THR A 75 -0.88 4.44 10.90
CA THR A 75 -0.38 3.74 12.09
C THR A 75 -0.83 2.29 12.14
N ALA A 76 -2.09 2.00 11.83
CA ALA A 76 -2.66 0.66 11.88
C ALA A 76 -2.12 -0.27 10.78
N LEU A 77 -1.90 0.27 9.57
CA LEU A 77 -1.48 -0.53 8.41
C LEU A 77 0.04 -0.75 8.35
N PHE A 78 0.82 0.23 8.81
CA PHE A 78 2.26 0.28 8.51
C PHE A 78 3.18 0.29 9.72
N SER A 79 2.63 0.31 10.93
CA SER A 79 3.42 0.28 12.14
C SER A 79 3.19 -0.99 12.95
N LYS A 80 4.30 -1.68 13.28
CA LYS A 80 4.33 -2.73 14.30
C LYS A 80 4.33 -2.19 15.73
N GLU A 81 4.47 -0.86 15.90
CA GLU A 81 4.81 -0.17 17.16
C GLU A 81 3.80 0.95 17.50
N GLU A 82 2.61 0.93 16.89
CA GLU A 82 1.57 1.98 16.95
C GLU A 82 2.07 3.43 16.79
N ARG A 83 2.99 3.71 15.86
CA ARG A 83 3.40 5.08 15.49
C ARG A 83 3.30 5.34 13.99
N ALA A 84 2.63 6.43 13.61
CA ALA A 84 2.60 6.94 12.25
C ALA A 84 4.05 7.16 11.76
N ARG A 85 4.41 6.56 10.62
CA ARG A 85 5.71 6.83 10.00
C ARG A 85 5.58 8.08 9.16
N PRO A 86 6.34 9.14 9.44
CA PRO A 86 6.22 10.36 8.66
C PRO A 86 6.56 10.08 7.20
N ALA A 87 5.79 10.66 6.27
CA ALA A 87 5.90 10.44 4.83
C ALA A 87 7.31 10.67 4.27
N ASN A 88 8.12 11.50 4.94
CA ASN A 88 9.52 11.79 4.62
C ASN A 88 10.50 10.61 4.87
N ARG A 89 10.07 9.49 5.46
CA ARG A 89 10.87 8.27 5.63
C ARG A 89 10.55 7.17 4.60
N ARG A 90 9.76 7.49 3.57
CA ARG A 90 9.45 6.58 2.46
C ARG A 90 10.62 6.58 1.47
N HIS A 91 11.44 5.52 1.48
CA HIS A 91 12.70 5.48 0.73
C HIS A 91 12.74 4.46 -0.42
N GLY A 92 11.74 3.58 -0.54
CA GLY A 92 11.61 2.61 -1.63
C GLY A 92 10.28 2.76 -2.39
N LYS A 93 10.11 2.05 -3.50
CA LYS A 93 8.84 2.04 -4.25
C LYS A 93 7.71 1.39 -3.44
N PRO A 94 6.45 1.83 -3.58
CA PRO A 94 5.31 1.22 -2.89
C PRO A 94 5.01 -0.20 -3.37
N PHE A 95 5.23 -0.49 -4.64
CA PHE A 95 5.16 -1.84 -5.20
C PHE A 95 6.55 -2.40 -5.46
N CYS A 96 6.76 -3.68 -5.13
CA CYS A 96 8.01 -4.35 -5.43
C CYS A 96 8.18 -4.50 -6.95
N PRO A 97 9.28 -4.00 -7.56
CA PRO A 97 9.50 -4.12 -9.00
C PRO A 97 9.71 -5.59 -9.44
N LYS A 98 10.13 -6.47 -8.52
CA LYS A 98 10.38 -7.88 -8.83
C LYS A 98 9.12 -8.75 -8.83
N CYS A 99 8.23 -8.56 -7.87
CA CYS A 99 7.06 -9.45 -7.69
C CYS A 99 5.70 -8.73 -7.69
N GLY A 100 5.67 -7.41 -7.89
CA GLY A 100 4.44 -6.62 -7.94
C GLY A 100 3.69 -6.51 -6.61
N MET A 101 4.28 -7.00 -5.51
CA MET A 101 3.65 -6.97 -4.20
C MET A 101 3.75 -5.58 -3.56
N PHE A 102 2.64 -5.11 -2.99
CA PHE A 102 2.60 -3.87 -2.22
C PHE A 102 3.41 -4.00 -0.93
N LYS A 103 4.48 -3.20 -0.79
CA LYS A 103 5.50 -3.31 0.26
C LYS A 103 5.69 -2.04 1.09
N ASP A 104 4.80 -1.05 0.93
CA ASP A 104 4.79 0.18 1.73
C ASP A 104 6.17 0.87 1.84
N HIS A 105 6.80 1.13 0.70
CA HIS A 105 8.07 1.87 0.62
C HIS A 105 9.25 1.26 1.40
N SER A 106 9.12 0.03 1.92
CA SER A 106 10.22 -0.72 2.53
C SER A 106 11.27 -1.02 1.47
N LYS A 107 12.55 -0.69 1.71
CA LYS A 107 13.63 -1.02 0.75
C LYS A 107 13.67 -2.52 0.43
N GLU A 108 13.47 -3.36 1.43
CA GLU A 108 13.33 -4.81 1.25
C GLU A 108 11.85 -5.20 1.09
N CYS A 109 11.53 -5.95 0.04
CA CYS A 109 10.20 -6.53 -0.14
C CYS A 109 9.98 -7.68 0.87
N PRO A 110 8.99 -7.58 1.78
CA PRO A 110 8.77 -8.60 2.81
C PRO A 110 8.23 -9.93 2.26
N TYR A 111 7.88 -9.99 0.96
CA TYR A 111 7.31 -11.18 0.31
C TYR A 111 8.34 -11.98 -0.48
N CYS A 112 9.19 -11.31 -1.26
CA CYS A 112 10.18 -11.97 -2.12
C CYS A 112 11.65 -11.69 -1.74
N GLY A 113 11.89 -10.86 -0.72
CA GLY A 113 13.23 -10.49 -0.24
C GLY A 113 14.00 -9.56 -1.19
N HIS A 114 13.37 -9.03 -2.24
CA HIS A 114 14.05 -8.10 -3.15
C HIS A 114 14.39 -6.78 -2.44
N LEU A 115 15.67 -6.42 -2.44
CA LEU A 115 16.19 -5.18 -1.87
C LEU A 115 16.36 -4.14 -2.98
N GLU A 116 15.72 -2.99 -2.82
CA GLU A 116 15.96 -1.82 -3.65
C GLU A 116 17.21 -1.10 -3.17
N LEU A 117 18.29 -1.25 -3.94
CA LEU A 117 19.53 -0.52 -3.75
C LEU A 117 19.40 0.82 -4.49
N THR A 118 19.21 1.90 -3.73
CA THR A 118 19.46 3.25 -4.21
C THR A 118 20.98 3.43 -4.30
N ILE A 119 21.51 3.60 -5.53
CA ILE A 119 22.89 4.04 -5.79
C ILE A 119 23.01 5.51 -5.41
#